data_AF-A0A1H0DTH3-F1
#
_entry.id   AF-A0A1H0DTH3-F1
#
_cell.length_a   1.000
_cell.length_b   1.000
_cell.length_c   1.000
_cell.angle_alpha   90.00
_cell.angle_beta   90.00
_cell.angle_gamma   90.00
#
_symmetry.space_group_name_H-M   'P 1'
#
loop_
_entity.id
_entity.type
_entity.pdbx_description
1 polymer ?
#
loop_
_entity_poly.entity_id
_entity_poly.type
_entity_poly.pdbx_seq_one_letter_code
_entity_poly.pdbx_strand_id
1 'polypeptide(L)'
;MTDGFDADDAPGALGELTGYELWDRTQQAGQQAAAAYGRMIDARSARARVAVAPEFLRRVRQLLALRLVAVVGDRRRAFPRSVPPAGGHGVAALWAEVFWAARARSPDGGSGVLEAADASIRGLLTLEPSDLADPDTLRAWWARLELVEETFGGLEMEAQATLDTLRAAVDPERQVRPESS
;
A
#
# COMPACT_ATOMS: atom_id res chain seq x y z
N MET A 1 6.73 -17.63 -23.43
CA MET A 1 5.55 -17.27 -22.62
C MET A 1 5.78 -17.83 -21.22
N THR A 2 6.53 -17.09 -20.41
CA THR A 2 6.73 -17.24 -18.96
C THR A 2 7.65 -16.09 -18.53
N ASP A 3 7.08 -14.89 -18.35
CA ASP A 3 7.72 -13.86 -17.53
C ASP A 3 6.98 -13.83 -16.20
N GLY A 4 7.39 -14.75 -15.33
CA GLY A 4 7.06 -14.68 -13.92
C GLY A 4 7.93 -13.59 -13.32
N PHE A 5 7.31 -12.46 -13.00
CA PHE A 5 7.88 -11.39 -12.18
C PHE A 5 8.61 -12.00 -10.98
N ASP A 6 9.94 -11.95 -11.03
CA ASP A 6 10.83 -12.39 -9.97
C ASP A 6 10.79 -11.36 -8.84
N ALA A 7 11.04 -11.80 -7.61
CA ALA A 7 11.10 -10.93 -6.44
C ALA A 7 12.24 -9.88 -6.48
N ASP A 8 12.95 -9.80 -7.61
CA ASP A 8 14.06 -8.90 -7.93
C ASP A 8 13.68 -7.79 -8.94
N ASP A 9 12.40 -7.66 -9.32
CA ASP A 9 11.92 -6.43 -9.97
C ASP A 9 12.01 -5.27 -8.98
N ALA A 10 13.21 -4.68 -8.94
CA ALA A 10 13.63 -3.66 -8.02
C ALA A 10 12.55 -2.59 -7.91
N PRO A 11 12.11 -2.22 -6.70
CA PRO A 11 10.99 -1.31 -6.57
C PRO A 11 11.31 0.14 -6.99
N GLY A 12 12.53 0.40 -7.51
CA GLY A 12 12.84 1.55 -8.37
C GLY A 12 12.12 1.55 -9.72
N ALA A 13 11.91 0.38 -10.35
CA ALA A 13 11.12 0.25 -11.58
C ALA A 13 9.61 0.48 -11.36
N LEU A 14 9.13 0.31 -10.12
CA LEU A 14 7.75 0.63 -9.74
C LEU A 14 7.52 2.14 -9.62
N GLY A 15 8.57 2.93 -9.33
CA GLY A 15 8.50 4.38 -9.24
C GLY A 15 8.39 5.09 -10.60
N GLU A 16 8.66 4.38 -11.70
CA GLU A 16 8.59 4.89 -13.07
C GLU A 16 7.25 4.60 -13.77
N LEU A 17 6.36 3.85 -13.12
CA LEU A 17 5.06 3.51 -13.68
C LEU A 17 4.17 4.73 -13.83
N THR A 18 3.49 4.82 -14.96
CA THR A 18 2.38 5.78 -15.10
C THR A 18 1.26 5.45 -14.13
N GLY A 19 0.42 6.43 -13.80
CA GLY A 19 -0.70 6.22 -12.87
C GLY A 19 -1.68 5.12 -13.32
N TYR A 20 -1.87 4.96 -14.64
CA TYR A 20 -2.71 3.90 -15.19
C TYR A 20 -2.07 2.51 -15.06
N GLU A 21 -0.78 2.38 -15.40
CA GLU A 21 -0.06 1.10 -15.27
C GLU A 21 0.04 0.65 -13.81
N LEU A 22 0.26 1.59 -12.88
CA LEU A 22 0.28 1.29 -11.46
C LEU A 22 -1.09 0.80 -10.98
N TRP A 23 -2.17 1.44 -11.43
CA TRP A 23 -3.54 1.01 -11.11
C TRP A 23 -3.83 -0.40 -11.64
N ASP A 24 -3.53 -0.67 -12.92
CA ASP A 24 -3.78 -1.97 -13.56
C ASP A 24 -3.00 -3.09 -12.85
N ARG A 25 -1.70 -2.86 -12.60
CA ARG A 25 -0.86 -3.82 -11.87
C ARG A 25 -1.35 -4.05 -10.44
N THR A 26 -1.85 -3.01 -9.77
CA THR A 26 -2.43 -3.14 -8.42
C THR A 26 -3.67 -4.03 -8.45
N GLN A 27 -4.58 -3.83 -9.41
CA GLN A 27 -5.77 -4.68 -9.58
C GLN A 27 -5.38 -6.14 -9.86
N GLN A 28 -4.42 -6.35 -10.77
CA GLN A 28 -3.93 -7.68 -11.09
C GLN A 28 -3.29 -8.37 -9.88
N ALA A 29 -2.47 -7.65 -9.11
CA ALA A 29 -1.85 -8.17 -7.89
C ALA A 29 -2.91 -8.53 -6.82
N GLY A 30 -3.96 -7.71 -6.68
CA GLY A 30 -5.09 -7.99 -5.79
C GLY A 30 -5.82 -9.28 -6.15
N GLN A 31 -6.12 -9.49 -7.43
CA GLN A 31 -6.74 -10.74 -7.91
C GLN A 31 -5.84 -11.96 -7.67
N GLN A 32 -4.54 -11.82 -7.89
CA GLN A 32 -3.58 -12.90 -7.65
C GLN A 32 -3.45 -13.25 -6.16
N ALA A 33 -3.45 -12.24 -5.28
CA ALA A 33 -3.43 -12.43 -3.83
C ALA A 33 -4.72 -13.12 -3.35
N ALA A 34 -5.89 -12.68 -3.82
CA ALA A 34 -7.18 -13.31 -3.51
C ALA A 34 -7.25 -14.76 -4.00
N ALA A 35 -6.75 -15.05 -5.21
CA ALA A 35 -6.68 -16.42 -5.72
C ALA A 35 -5.72 -17.29 -4.88
N ALA A 36 -4.59 -16.75 -4.44
CA ALA A 36 -3.67 -17.45 -3.55
C ALA A 36 -4.28 -17.71 -2.17
N TYR A 37 -5.02 -16.76 -1.62
CA TYR A 37 -5.80 -16.92 -0.39
C TYR A 37 -6.85 -18.03 -0.53
N GLY A 38 -7.60 -18.06 -1.64
CA GLY A 38 -8.55 -19.13 -1.94
C GLY A 38 -7.89 -20.52 -1.91
N ARG A 39 -6.74 -20.67 -2.58
CA ARG A 39 -5.97 -21.94 -2.55
C ARG A 39 -5.53 -22.33 -1.14
N MET A 40 -5.14 -21.36 -0.32
CA MET A 40 -4.81 -21.61 1.08
C MET A 40 -6.03 -22.10 1.87
N ILE A 41 -7.20 -21.47 1.69
CA ILE A 41 -8.44 -21.89 2.39
C ILE A 41 -8.90 -23.29 1.95
N ASP A 42 -8.79 -23.61 0.66
CA ASP A 42 -9.24 -24.89 0.10
C ASP A 42 -8.30 -26.07 0.43
N ALA A 43 -7.09 -25.78 0.91
CA ALA A 43 -6.12 -26.81 1.25
C ALA A 43 -6.56 -27.61 2.49
N ARG A 44 -6.83 -28.90 2.26
CA ARG A 44 -7.46 -29.85 3.21
C ARG A 44 -6.62 -30.21 4.46
N SER A 45 -5.37 -29.77 4.54
CA SER A 45 -4.50 -30.07 5.68
C SER A 45 -3.56 -28.92 5.99
N ALA A 46 -3.09 -28.86 7.25
CA ALA A 46 -2.08 -27.90 7.68
C ALA A 46 -0.82 -27.98 6.81
N ARG A 47 -0.34 -29.19 6.49
CA ARG A 47 0.82 -29.40 5.62
C ARG A 47 0.60 -28.87 4.19
N ALA A 48 -0.59 -29.09 3.62
CA ALA A 48 -0.93 -28.56 2.30
C ALA A 48 -0.99 -27.03 2.30
N ARG A 49 -1.49 -26.42 3.37
CA ARG A 49 -1.49 -24.95 3.56
C ARG A 49 -0.07 -24.40 3.66
N VAL A 50 0.77 -24.97 4.52
CA VAL A 50 2.17 -24.55 4.63
C VAL A 50 2.92 -24.68 3.30
N ALA A 51 2.62 -25.69 2.48
CA ALA A 51 3.27 -25.87 1.18
C ALA A 51 2.95 -24.76 0.17
N VAL A 52 1.76 -24.15 0.23
CA VAL A 52 1.33 -23.09 -0.71
C VAL A 52 1.42 -21.68 -0.11
N ALA A 53 1.67 -21.57 1.20
CA ALA A 53 1.84 -20.30 1.92
C ALA A 53 2.95 -19.38 1.39
N PRO A 54 4.12 -19.86 0.91
CA PRO A 54 5.14 -18.98 0.35
C PRO A 54 4.65 -18.14 -0.82
N GLU A 55 3.86 -18.75 -1.71
CA GLU A 55 3.28 -18.04 -2.85
C GLU A 55 2.25 -17.00 -2.39
N PHE A 56 1.39 -17.35 -1.42
CA PHE A 56 0.45 -16.40 -0.83
C PHE A 56 1.17 -15.18 -0.22
N LEU A 57 2.17 -15.41 0.63
CA LEU A 57 2.95 -14.34 1.26
C LEU A 57 3.65 -13.45 0.22
N ARG A 58 4.19 -14.06 -0.85
CA ARG A 58 4.82 -13.31 -1.95
C ARG A 58 3.81 -12.40 -2.66
N ARG A 59 2.60 -12.90 -2.97
CA ARG A 59 1.54 -12.10 -3.62
C ARG A 59 1.04 -10.97 -2.73
N VAL A 60 0.88 -11.20 -1.43
CA VAL A 60 0.48 -10.14 -0.50
C VAL A 60 1.55 -9.06 -0.41
N ARG A 61 2.84 -9.43 -0.31
CA ARG A 61 3.94 -8.44 -0.30
C ARG A 61 3.99 -7.64 -1.60
N GLN A 62 3.75 -8.28 -2.75
CA GLN A 62 3.68 -7.59 -4.04
C GLN A 62 2.52 -6.58 -4.09
N LEU A 63 1.33 -6.97 -3.63
CA LEU A 63 0.18 -6.07 -3.54
C LEU A 63 0.50 -4.86 -2.64
N LEU A 64 1.01 -5.10 -1.43
CA LEU A 64 1.36 -4.04 -0.50
C LEU A 64 2.42 -3.08 -1.05
N ALA A 65 3.42 -3.59 -1.77
CA ALA A 65 4.42 -2.75 -2.41
C ALA A 65 3.78 -1.79 -3.43
N LEU A 66 2.93 -2.30 -4.32
CA LEU A 66 2.23 -1.49 -5.32
C LEU A 66 1.31 -0.44 -4.69
N ARG A 67 0.52 -0.84 -3.67
CA ARG A 67 -0.36 0.06 -2.93
C ARG A 67 0.44 1.17 -2.24
N LEU A 68 1.55 0.82 -1.59
CA LEU A 68 2.40 1.81 -0.93
C LEU A 68 3.10 2.75 -1.92
N VAL A 69 3.49 2.29 -3.10
CA VAL A 69 4.02 3.17 -4.16
C VAL A 69 2.97 4.21 -4.55
N ALA A 70 1.71 3.82 -4.74
CA ALA A 70 0.61 4.75 -5.03
C ALA A 70 0.41 5.77 -3.89
N VAL A 71 0.25 5.28 -2.65
CA VAL A 71 0.05 6.12 -1.46
C VAL A 71 1.20 7.11 -1.26
N VAL A 72 2.45 6.64 -1.35
CA VAL A 72 3.64 7.51 -1.25
C VAL A 72 3.65 8.56 -2.35
N GLY A 73 3.35 8.17 -3.59
CA GLY A 73 3.27 9.09 -4.73
C GLY A 73 2.24 10.20 -4.51
N ASP A 74 1.03 9.84 -4.09
CA ASP A 74 -0.05 10.80 -3.80
C ASP A 74 0.34 11.75 -2.68
N ARG A 75 0.89 11.20 -1.59
CA ARG A 75 1.29 12.02 -0.43
C ARG A 75 2.43 12.96 -0.76
N ARG A 76 3.43 12.54 -1.54
CA ARG A 76 4.54 13.40 -2.00
C ARG A 76 4.05 14.56 -2.88
N ARG A 77 2.96 14.36 -3.62
CA ARG A 77 2.33 15.43 -4.44
C ARG A 77 1.49 16.37 -3.59
N ALA A 78 0.73 15.82 -2.64
CA ALA A 78 -0.21 16.57 -1.81
C ALA A 78 0.47 17.41 -0.73
N PHE A 79 1.56 16.89 -0.14
CA PHE A 79 2.20 17.48 1.03
C PHE A 79 3.65 17.87 0.73
N PRO A 80 4.08 19.08 1.12
CA PRO A 80 5.50 19.43 1.13
C PRO A 80 6.30 18.39 1.92
N ARG A 81 7.50 18.04 1.43
CA ARG A 81 8.35 17.03 2.07
C ARG A 81 8.78 17.48 3.46
N SER A 82 8.11 16.98 4.49
CA SER A 82 8.49 17.19 5.90
C SER A 82 9.50 16.15 6.40
N VAL A 83 9.58 14.99 5.75
CA VAL A 83 10.46 13.87 6.11
C VAL A 83 11.24 13.45 4.86
N PRO A 84 12.56 13.18 4.95
CA PRO A 84 13.31 12.63 3.84
C PRO A 84 12.71 11.29 3.40
N PRO A 85 12.65 11.02 2.08
CA PRO A 85 12.17 9.73 1.61
C PRO A 85 13.04 8.61 2.19
N ALA A 86 12.43 7.49 2.57
CA ALA A 86 13.20 6.33 2.98
C ALA A 86 14.01 5.89 1.75
N GLY A 87 15.33 5.87 1.84
CA GLY A 87 16.22 5.55 0.71
C GLY A 87 16.12 4.10 0.19
N GLY A 88 15.09 3.36 0.61
CA GLY A 88 14.80 1.99 0.23
C GLY A 88 13.42 1.85 -0.40
N HIS A 89 13.24 0.81 -1.20
CA HIS A 89 12.05 0.66 -2.05
C HIS A 89 11.12 -0.50 -1.59
N GLY A 90 11.46 -1.19 -0.49
CA GLY A 90 10.64 -2.28 0.05
C GLY A 90 9.43 -1.80 0.87
N VAL A 91 8.46 -2.70 1.10
CA VAL A 91 7.23 -2.45 1.88
C VAL A 91 7.52 -1.74 3.21
N ALA A 92 8.51 -2.19 3.98
CA ALA A 92 8.88 -1.58 5.26
C ALA A 92 9.34 -0.12 5.13
N ALA A 93 10.15 0.17 4.10
CA ALA A 93 10.71 1.50 3.87
C ALA A 93 9.63 2.47 3.38
N LEU A 94 8.82 2.05 2.40
CA LEU A 94 7.70 2.83 1.90
C LEU A 94 6.67 3.10 2.99
N TRP A 95 6.34 2.08 3.79
CA TRP A 95 5.44 2.24 4.93
C TRP A 95 6.00 3.21 5.98
N ALA A 96 7.28 3.11 6.33
CA ALA A 96 7.88 4.04 7.30
C ALA A 96 7.78 5.50 6.84
N GLU A 97 8.00 5.76 5.55
CA GLU A 97 7.82 7.10 4.99
C GLU A 97 6.38 7.59 5.15
N VAL A 98 5.39 6.77 4.76
CA VAL A 98 3.97 7.10 4.89
C VAL A 98 3.59 7.32 6.36
N PHE A 99 3.96 6.40 7.24
CA PHE A 99 3.65 6.40 8.65
C PHE A 99 4.16 7.68 9.32
N TRP A 100 5.45 7.98 9.20
CA TRP A 100 6.03 9.15 9.85
C TRP A 100 5.51 10.47 9.25
N ALA A 101 5.29 10.53 7.94
CA ALA A 101 4.69 11.71 7.30
C ALA A 101 3.24 11.94 7.75
N ALA A 102 2.44 10.89 7.91
CA ALA A 102 1.08 10.99 8.46
C ALA A 102 1.09 11.38 9.94
N ARG A 103 1.94 10.73 10.75
CA ARG A 103 2.09 11.01 12.18
C ARG A 103 2.53 12.45 12.47
N ALA A 104 3.46 12.98 11.69
CA ALA A 104 3.93 14.36 11.84
C ALA A 104 2.84 15.41 11.57
N ARG A 105 1.87 15.08 10.71
CA ARG A 105 0.73 15.95 10.39
C ARG A 105 -0.41 15.87 11.40
N SER A 106 -0.50 14.77 12.14
CA SER A 106 -1.49 14.58 13.20
C SER A 106 -0.83 14.00 14.46
N PRO A 107 -0.08 14.81 15.23
CA PRO A 107 0.63 14.38 16.45
C PRO A 107 -0.33 13.85 17.52
N ASP A 108 -1.56 14.34 17.54
CA ASP A 108 -2.61 13.96 18.49
C ASP A 108 -3.69 13.08 17.84
N GLY A 109 -3.42 12.50 16.67
CA GLY A 109 -4.35 11.67 15.89
C GLY A 109 -4.80 10.43 16.66
N GLY A 110 -5.77 10.60 17.56
CA GLY A 110 -6.17 9.63 18.59
C GLY A 110 -7.05 8.48 18.10
N SER A 111 -7.10 8.19 16.80
CA SER A 111 -7.90 7.07 16.28
C SER A 111 -7.19 5.71 16.39
N GLY A 112 -5.86 5.68 16.55
CA GLY A 112 -5.06 4.45 16.63
C GLY A 112 -5.01 3.62 15.33
N VAL A 113 -5.67 4.07 14.26
CA VAL A 113 -5.77 3.37 12.98
C VAL A 113 -4.40 3.21 12.33
N LEU A 114 -3.57 4.26 12.39
CA LEU A 114 -2.24 4.26 11.80
C LEU A 114 -1.29 3.30 12.54
N GLU A 115 -1.38 3.26 13.87
CA GLU A 115 -0.64 2.32 14.73
C GLU A 115 -1.09 0.87 14.51
N ALA A 116 -2.39 0.64 14.34
CA ALA A 116 -2.92 -0.69 14.04
C ALA A 116 -2.47 -1.20 12.66
N ALA A 117 -2.44 -0.31 11.66
CA ALA A 117 -1.89 -0.62 10.34
C ALA A 117 -0.38 -0.90 10.41
N ASP A 118 0.38 -0.14 11.20
CA ASP A 118 1.82 -0.38 11.40
C ASP A 118 2.10 -1.73 12.04
N ALA A 119 1.36 -2.08 13.10
CA ALA A 119 1.47 -3.39 13.74
C ALA A 119 1.11 -4.53 12.76
N SER A 120 0.08 -4.34 11.93
CA SER A 120 -0.35 -5.32 10.94
C SER A 120 0.69 -5.52 9.83
N ILE A 121 1.26 -4.44 9.30
CA ILE A 121 2.31 -4.50 8.27
C ILE A 121 3.57 -5.15 8.82
N ARG A 122 4.03 -4.76 10.02
CA ARG A 122 5.19 -5.40 10.66
C ARG A 122 4.95 -6.88 10.90
N GLY A 123 3.79 -7.22 11.46
CA GLY A 123 3.45 -8.63 11.71
C GLY A 123 3.40 -9.45 10.42
N LEU A 124 2.87 -8.90 9.33
CA LEU A 124 2.87 -9.56 8.03
C LEU A 124 4.28 -9.76 7.46
N LEU A 125 5.18 -8.79 7.65
CA LEU A 125 6.57 -8.92 7.20
C LEU A 125 7.33 -10.00 7.99
N THR A 126 6.91 -10.29 9.22
CA THR A 126 7.49 -11.34 10.08
C THR A 126 6.81 -12.71 9.93
N LEU A 127 5.74 -12.83 9.14
CA LEU A 127 5.03 -14.10 8.97
C LEU A 127 5.90 -15.14 8.26
N GLU A 128 5.96 -16.32 8.87
CA GLU A 128 6.49 -17.53 8.29
C GLU A 128 5.36 -18.41 7.71
N PRO A 129 5.65 -19.25 6.70
CA PRO A 129 4.65 -20.18 6.14
C PRO A 129 3.95 -21.06 7.18
N SER A 130 4.65 -21.44 8.26
CA SER A 130 4.11 -22.24 9.36
C SER A 130 3.03 -21.53 10.16
N ASP A 131 3.07 -20.20 10.23
CA ASP A 131 2.10 -19.40 11.00
C ASP A 131 0.71 -19.42 10.34
N LEU A 132 0.65 -19.77 9.06
CA LEU A 132 -0.58 -19.88 8.27
C LEU A 132 -1.09 -21.33 8.16
N ALA A 133 -0.56 -22.22 9.00
CA ALA A 133 -0.97 -23.63 9.09
C ALA A 133 -2.34 -23.84 9.75
N ASP A 134 -2.99 -22.78 10.25
CA ASP A 134 -4.34 -22.77 10.84
C ASP A 134 -5.29 -21.87 10.02
N PRO A 135 -6.49 -22.33 9.62
CA PRO A 135 -7.32 -21.57 8.69
C PRO A 135 -7.99 -20.37 9.36
N ASP A 136 -8.21 -20.39 10.68
CA ASP A 136 -8.75 -19.24 11.40
C ASP A 136 -7.69 -18.14 11.55
N THR A 137 -6.45 -18.53 11.82
CA THR A 137 -5.30 -17.62 11.79
C THR A 137 -5.13 -16.98 10.41
N LEU A 138 -5.26 -17.77 9.33
CA LEU A 138 -5.22 -17.26 7.95
C LEU A 138 -6.35 -16.26 7.67
N ARG A 139 -7.60 -16.56 8.06
CA ARG A 139 -8.75 -15.64 7.91
C ARG A 139 -8.54 -14.34 8.68
N ALA A 140 -8.04 -14.43 9.91
CA ALA A 140 -7.73 -13.27 10.73
C ALA A 140 -6.67 -12.39 10.07
N TRP A 141 -5.64 -12.99 9.46
CA TRP A 141 -4.63 -12.25 8.71
C TRP A 141 -5.18 -11.61 7.44
N TRP A 142 -6.08 -12.29 6.73
CA TRP A 142 -6.75 -11.71 5.57
C TRP A 142 -7.59 -10.50 5.95
N ALA A 143 -8.39 -10.59 7.02
CA ALA A 143 -9.16 -9.46 7.54
C ALA A 143 -8.27 -8.28 7.97
N ARG A 144 -7.10 -8.54 8.57
CA ARG A 144 -6.12 -7.48 8.88
C ARG A 144 -5.58 -6.81 7.62
N LEU A 145 -5.36 -7.56 6.54
CA LEU A 145 -4.93 -7.00 5.26
C LEU A 145 -6.01 -6.07 4.68
N GLU A 146 -7.29 -6.45 4.77
CA GLU A 146 -8.41 -5.60 4.34
C GLU A 146 -8.43 -4.27 5.13
N LEU A 147 -8.23 -4.30 6.45
CA LEU A 147 -8.12 -3.09 7.27
C LEU A 147 -6.91 -2.21 6.92
N VAL A 148 -5.78 -2.82 6.52
CA VAL A 148 -4.62 -2.08 6.02
C VAL A 148 -4.95 -1.39 4.69
N GLU A 149 -5.66 -2.06 3.78
CA GLU A 149 -6.13 -1.47 2.52
C GLU A 149 -7.11 -0.32 2.74
N GLU A 150 -8.03 -0.43 3.70
CA GLU A 150 -8.91 0.67 4.11
C GLU A 150 -8.11 1.88 4.61
N THR A 151 -7.06 1.64 5.40
CA THR A 151 -6.15 2.69 5.88
C THR A 151 -5.44 3.37 4.71
N PHE A 152 -4.98 2.61 3.71
CA PHE A 152 -4.38 3.16 2.50
C PHE A 152 -5.39 4.02 1.73
N GLY A 153 -6.63 3.56 1.55
CA GLY A 153 -7.70 4.34 0.92
C GLY A 153 -7.97 5.66 1.65
N GLY A 154 -7.98 5.64 2.99
CA GLY A 154 -8.09 6.86 3.81
C GLY A 154 -6.96 7.87 3.56
N LEU A 155 -5.72 7.38 3.46
CA LEU A 155 -4.54 8.21 3.19
C LEU A 155 -4.53 8.79 1.77
N GLU A 156 -5.00 8.05 0.78
CA GLU A 156 -5.16 8.49 -0.61
C GLU A 156 -6.25 9.56 -0.72
N MET A 157 -7.41 9.34 -0.10
CA MET A 157 -8.49 10.35 -0.05
C MET A 157 -8.03 11.65 0.61
N GLU A 158 -7.27 11.56 1.71
CA GLU A 158 -6.70 12.72 2.38
C GLU A 158 -5.74 13.51 1.47
N ALA A 159 -4.86 12.80 0.76
CA ALA A 159 -3.94 13.40 -0.20
C ALA A 159 -4.69 14.08 -1.35
N GLN A 160 -5.71 13.42 -1.91
CA GLN A 160 -6.52 13.97 -2.99
C GLN A 160 -7.30 15.22 -2.56
N ALA A 161 -7.94 15.19 -1.39
CA ALA A 161 -8.65 16.36 -0.84
C ALA A 161 -7.71 17.57 -0.65
N THR A 162 -6.46 17.32 -0.26
CA THR A 162 -5.44 18.37 -0.13
C THR A 162 -5.06 18.95 -1.50
N LEU A 163 -4.83 18.08 -2.50
CA LEU A 163 -4.51 18.52 -3.87
C LEU A 163 -5.64 19.37 -4.47
N ASP A 164 -6.90 18.99 -4.25
CA ASP A 164 -8.05 19.73 -4.76
C ASP A 164 -8.18 21.09 -4.09
N THR A 165 -7.88 21.18 -2.78
CA THR A 165 -7.81 22.46 -2.06
C THR A 165 -6.71 23.37 -2.64
N LEU A 166 -5.52 22.82 -2.92
CA LEU A 166 -4.41 23.58 -3.52
C LEU A 166 -4.75 24.08 -4.93
N ARG A 167 -5.42 23.27 -5.75
CA ARG A 167 -5.89 23.69 -7.09
C ARG A 167 -6.91 24.81 -7.00
N ALA A 168 -7.90 24.67 -6.12
CA ALA A 168 -8.93 25.69 -5.89
C ALA A 168 -8.35 27.02 -5.36
N ALA A 169 -7.20 27.00 -4.68
CA ALA A 169 -6.52 28.21 -4.22
C ALA A 169 -5.74 28.93 -5.34
N VAL A 170 -5.35 28.23 -6.42
CA VAL A 170 -4.60 28.79 -7.56
C VAL A 170 -5.52 29.37 -8.64
N ASP A 171 -6.71 28.78 -8.85
CA ASP A 171 -7.70 29.26 -9.82
C ASP A 171 -8.26 30.70 -9.60
N PRO A 172 -8.42 31.23 -8.36
CA PRO A 172 -8.87 32.62 -8.18
C PRO A 172 -7.82 33.67 -8.58
N GLU A 173 -6.52 33.33 -8.62
CA GLU A 173 -5.48 34.28 -9.05
C GLU A 173 -5.44 34.47 -10.58
N ARG A 174 -5.98 33.52 -11.36
CA ARG A 174 -6.04 33.60 -12.82
C ARG A 174 -7.18 34.47 -13.36
N GLN A 175 -8.18 34.79 -12.55
CA GLN A 175 -9.33 35.63 -12.96
C GLN A 175 -9.15 37.14 -12.66
N VAL A 176 -8.06 37.55 -11.99
CA VAL A 176 -7.81 38.96 -11.59
C VAL A 176 -6.87 39.69 -12.56
N ARG A 177 -6.62 39.17 -13.77
CA ARG A 177 -5.95 39.95 -14.82
C ARG A 177 -7.00 40.47 -15.80
N PRO A 178 -7.57 41.68 -15.59
CA PRO A 178 -8.41 42.28 -16.61
C PRO A 178 -7.53 42.54 -17.84
N GLU A 179 -7.94 41.99 -18.98
CA GLU A 179 -7.47 42.43 -20.29
C GLU A 179 -7.75 43.93 -20.38
N SER A 180 -6.69 44.72 -20.24
CA SER A 180 -6.72 46.15 -20.54
C SER A 180 -6.29 46.28 -22.00
N SER A 181 -7.25 46.46 -22.90
CA SER A 181 -7.07 47.06 -24.22
C SER A 181 -8.37 47.68 -24.68
#